data_AF-A0AAW1CUL6-F1
#
_entry.id   AF-A0AAW1CUL6-F1
#
_cell.length_a   1.000
_cell.length_b   1.000
_cell.length_c   1.000
_cell.angle_alpha   90.00
_cell.angle_beta   90.00
_cell.angle_gamma   90.00
#
_symmetry.space_group_name_H-M   'P 1'
#
loop_
_entity.id
_entity.type
_entity.pdbx_description
1 polymer ?
#
loop_
_entity_poly.entity_id
_entity_poly.type
_entity_poly.pdbx_seq_one_letter_code
_entity_poly.pdbx_strand_id
1 'polypeptide(L)'
;MSLLNGITVIVGSIIGSGIFVSPTGVLTYTGSVNTALIVWLASGIFSMVGAYCYAELGCMISKSGADYAYIMETFGPFLAFIRLWVECMIVRPCSQAIVALTFAVYVLKPFYPDCEPPDSALRMLAVVCICKYFNFIIFIILI
;
A
#
# COMPACT_ATOMS: atom_id res chain seq x y z
N MET A 1 25.51 -3.91 3.96
CA MET A 1 24.74 -3.48 2.77
C MET A 1 25.58 -2.44 2.04
N SER A 2 25.84 -2.58 0.74
CA SER A 2 26.47 -1.49 -0.03
C SER A 2 25.40 -0.41 -0.33
N LEU A 3 25.83 0.81 -0.68
CA LEU A 3 24.92 1.92 -1.03
C LEU A 3 23.95 1.52 -2.14
N LEU A 4 24.47 0.92 -3.21
CA LEU A 4 23.66 0.49 -4.37
C LEU A 4 22.64 -0.59 -3.98
N ASN A 5 23.03 -1.53 -3.11
CA ASN A 5 22.12 -2.56 -2.63
C ASN A 5 21.02 -1.96 -1.74
N GLY A 6 21.32 -0.92 -0.97
CA GLY A 6 20.30 -0.19 -0.20
C GLY A 6 19.29 0.53 -1.09
N ILE A 7 19.77 1.27 -2.09
CA ILE A 7 18.92 2.02 -3.04
C ILE A 7 17.98 1.07 -3.79
N THR A 8 18.51 -0.04 -4.30
CA THR A 8 17.72 -1.01 -5.07
C THR A 8 16.61 -1.67 -4.25
N VAL A 9 16.86 -1.98 -2.97
CA VAL A 9 15.83 -2.49 -2.05
C VAL A 9 14.74 -1.45 -1.81
N ILE A 10 15.11 -0.19 -1.55
CA ILE A 10 14.15 0.89 -1.33
C ILE A 10 13.28 1.09 -2.58
N VAL A 11 13.90 1.19 -3.76
CA VAL A 11 13.17 1.35 -5.04
C VAL A 11 12.22 0.17 -5.28
N GLY A 12 12.67 -1.07 -5.04
CA GLY A 12 11.83 -2.26 -5.18
C GLY A 12 10.67 -2.32 -4.17
N SER A 13 10.82 -1.71 -2.99
CA SER A 13 9.76 -1.66 -1.99
C SER A 13 8.72 -0.57 -2.24
N ILE A 14 9.10 0.54 -2.89
CA ILE A 14 8.21 1.67 -3.18
C ILE A 14 7.40 1.43 -4.46
N ILE A 15 8.02 0.86 -5.51
CA ILE A 15 7.33 0.60 -6.77
C ILE A 15 6.41 -0.62 -6.60
N GLY A 16 5.11 -0.37 -6.47
CA GLY A 16 4.07 -1.40 -6.32
C GLY A 16 2.98 -1.36 -7.40
N SER A 17 1.95 -2.18 -7.22
CA SER A 17 0.81 -2.30 -8.15
C SER A 17 -0.08 -1.06 -8.25
N GLY A 18 0.07 -0.09 -7.33
CA GLY A 18 -0.70 1.14 -7.33
C GLY A 18 -0.55 1.99 -8.60
N ILE A 19 0.58 1.87 -9.32
CA ILE A 19 0.80 2.58 -10.59
C ILE A 19 -0.22 2.23 -11.68
N PHE A 20 -0.85 1.06 -11.59
CA PHE A 20 -1.87 0.64 -12.56
C PHE A 20 -3.24 1.27 -12.30
N VAL A 21 -3.54 1.64 -11.05
CA VAL A 21 -4.87 2.15 -10.65
C VAL A 21 -4.86 3.68 -10.51
N SER A 22 -3.81 4.23 -9.90
CA SER A 22 -3.73 5.65 -9.53
C SER A 22 -3.82 6.63 -10.71
N PRO A 23 -3.23 6.40 -11.90
CA PRO A 23 -3.28 7.37 -12.99
C PRO A 23 -4.69 7.65 -13.50
N THR A 24 -5.53 6.62 -13.62
CA THR A 24 -6.93 6.78 -14.05
C THR A 24 -7.70 7.64 -13.05
N GLY A 25 -7.54 7.38 -11.74
CA GLY A 25 -8.16 8.18 -10.69
C GLY A 25 -7.72 9.64 -10.75
N VAL A 26 -6.41 9.91 -10.79
CA VAL A 26 -5.88 11.27 -10.86
C VAL A 26 -6.39 11.99 -12.10
N LEU A 27 -6.36 11.36 -13.28
CA LEU A 27 -6.81 11.99 -14.51
C LEU A 27 -8.31 12.35 -14.47
N THR A 28 -9.16 11.46 -13.92
CA THR A 28 -10.60 11.73 -13.78
C THR A 28 -10.88 12.95 -12.90
N TYR A 29 -10.17 13.12 -11.79
CA TYR A 29 -10.37 14.28 -10.91
C TYR A 29 -9.72 15.56 -11.42
N THR A 30 -8.63 15.46 -12.18
CA THR A 30 -7.88 16.64 -12.63
C THR A 30 -8.33 17.15 -14.01
N GLY A 31 -8.98 16.31 -14.83
CA GLY A 31 -9.56 16.67 -16.13
C GLY A 31 -8.57 16.97 -17.26
N SER A 32 -7.30 17.28 -16.94
CA SER A 32 -6.24 17.56 -17.91
C SER A 32 -4.95 16.81 -17.57
N VAL A 33 -4.26 16.33 -18.61
CA VAL A 33 -3.01 15.57 -18.49
C VAL A 33 -1.90 16.41 -17.86
N ASN A 34 -1.80 17.70 -18.22
CA ASN A 34 -0.75 18.59 -17.70
C ASN A 34 -0.88 18.76 -16.18
N THR A 35 -2.10 18.96 -15.70
CA THR A 35 -2.36 19.11 -14.26
C THR A 35 -2.16 17.79 -13.52
N ALA A 36 -2.51 16.65 -14.13
CA ALA A 36 -2.24 15.33 -13.55
C ALA A 36 -0.73 15.09 -13.35
N LEU A 37 0.13 15.50 -14.28
CA LEU A 37 1.59 15.41 -14.13
C LEU A 37 2.12 16.29 -12.99
N ILE A 38 1.55 17.49 -12.81
CA ILE A 38 1.90 18.38 -11.70
C ILE A 38 1.53 17.73 -10.36
N VAL A 39 0.36 17.12 -10.25
CA VAL A 39 -0.07 16.39 -9.04
C VAL A 39 0.87 15.23 -8.73
N TRP A 40 1.30 14.48 -9.74
CA TRP A 40 2.29 13.42 -9.57
C TRP A 40 3.62 13.94 -9.03
N LEU A 41 4.17 15.01 -9.61
CA LEU A 41 5.40 15.64 -9.13
C LEU A 41 5.25 16.17 -7.70
N ALA A 42 4.14 16.84 -7.39
CA ALA A 42 3.86 17.34 -6.05
C ALA A 42 3.80 16.20 -5.01
N SER A 43 3.14 15.08 -5.34
CA SER A 43 3.07 13.91 -4.45
C SER A 43 4.44 13.26 -4.22
N GLY A 44 5.32 13.26 -5.22
CA GLY A 44 6.69 12.77 -5.11
C GLY A 44 7.54 13.64 -4.17
N ILE A 45 7.46 14.96 -4.31
CA ILE A 45 8.16 15.90 -3.42
C ILE A 45 7.64 15.75 -1.98
N PHE A 46 6.33 15.68 -1.80
CA PHE A 46 5.72 15.48 -0.48
C PHE A 46 6.20 14.18 0.18
N SER A 47 6.26 13.09 -0.59
CA SER A 47 6.75 11.79 -0.11
C SER A 47 8.24 11.83 0.26
N MET A 48 9.06 12.59 -0.47
CA MET A 48 10.48 12.78 -0.16
C MET A 48 10.68 13.46 1.19
N VAL A 49 9.91 14.52 1.48
CA VAL A 49 9.96 15.21 2.79
C VAL A 49 9.57 14.25 3.91
N GLY A 50 8.51 13.46 3.73
CA GLY A 50 8.10 12.44 4.69
C GLY A 50 9.20 11.39 4.94
N ALA A 51 9.86 10.92 3.88
CA ALA A 51 10.95 9.97 3.98
C ALA A 51 12.14 10.51 4.80
N TYR A 52 12.49 11.79 4.65
CA TYR A 52 13.51 12.43 5.48
C TYR A 52 13.12 12.47 6.97
N CYS A 53 11.87 12.83 7.28
CA CYS A 53 11.39 12.81 8.66
C CYS A 53 11.46 11.41 9.28
N TYR A 54 11.09 10.38 8.53
CA TYR A 54 11.18 8.99 8.97
C TYR A 54 12.64 8.49 9.09
N ALA A 55 13.56 8.99 8.25
CA ALA A 55 14.97 8.67 8.35
C ALA A 55 15.58 9.21 9.66
N GLU A 56 15.29 10.46 10.02
CA GLU A 56 15.71 11.06 11.30
C GLU A 56 15.15 10.28 12.50
N LEU A 57 13.87 9.93 12.44
CA LEU A 57 13.22 9.17 13.50
C LEU A 57 13.79 7.75 13.65
N GLY A 58 14.09 7.09 12.53
CA GLY A 58 14.73 5.77 12.52
C GLY A 58 16.18 5.78 13.01
N CYS A 59 16.89 6.91 12.88
CA CYS A 59 18.22 7.10 13.47
C CYS A 59 18.15 7.37 14.99
N MET A 60 17.09 8.05 15.47
CA MET A 60 16.91 8.35 16.90
C MET A 60 16.40 7.14 17.70
N ILE A 61 15.42 6.40 17.19
CA ILE A 61 14.77 5.30 17.91
C ILE A 61 15.07 3.98 17.20
N SER A 62 16.15 3.32 17.62
CA SER A 62 16.61 2.03 17.08
C SER A 62 15.91 0.82 17.72
N LYS A 63 14.59 0.90 17.90
CA LYS A 63 13.75 -0.21 18.40
C LYS A 63 12.99 -0.87 17.23
N SER A 64 12.79 -2.19 17.32
CA SER A 64 12.00 -2.92 16.33
C SER A 64 10.51 -2.58 16.46
N GLY A 65 9.82 -2.41 15.32
CA GLY A 65 8.38 -2.10 15.27
C GLY A 65 7.98 -0.85 14.48
N ALA A 66 8.95 -0.10 13.94
CA ALA A 66 8.72 1.11 13.12
C ALA A 66 7.72 2.09 13.78
N ASP A 67 6.62 2.45 13.11
CA ASP A 67 5.60 3.37 13.60
C ASP A 67 5.10 3.05 15.02
N TYR A 68 4.92 1.77 15.33
CA TYR A 68 4.47 1.34 16.66
C TYR A 68 5.51 1.66 17.72
N ALA A 69 6.79 1.39 17.44
CA ALA A 69 7.88 1.68 18.37
C ALA A 69 8.06 3.18 18.59
N TYR A 70 7.89 3.99 17.55
CA TYR A 70 7.98 5.44 17.65
C TYR A 70 6.88 6.03 18.53
N ILE A 71 5.64 5.56 18.37
CA ILE A 71 4.50 6.02 19.17
C ILE A 71 4.57 5.47 20.60
N MET A 72 5.07 4.25 20.78
CA MET A 72 5.25 3.67 22.11
C MET A 72 6.25 4.47 22.95
N GLU A 73 7.34 4.95 22.35
CA GLU A 73 8.35 5.74 23.07
C GLU A 73 7.87 7.16 23.39
N THR A 74 7.10 7.78 22.50
CA THR A 74 6.71 9.19 22.60
C THR A 74 5.41 9.42 23.36
N PHE A 75 4.43 8.52 23.19
CA PHE A 75 3.06 8.69 23.69
C PHE A 75 2.59 7.58 24.65
N GLY A 76 3.41 6.55 24.87
CA GLY A 76 3.12 5.45 25.78
C GLY A 76 2.21 4.35 25.22
N PRO A 77 1.83 3.37 26.06
CA PRO A 77 1.26 2.10 25.60
C PRO A 77 -0.16 2.21 25.03
N PHE A 78 -0.99 3.13 25.52
CA PHE A 78 -2.39 3.24 25.07
C PHE A 78 -2.50 3.74 23.62
N LEU A 79 -1.76 4.79 23.27
CA LEU A 79 -1.77 5.32 21.90
C LEU A 79 -1.06 4.38 20.92
N ALA A 80 -0.02 3.68 21.38
CA ALA A 80 0.63 2.63 20.59
C ALA A 80 -0.35 1.47 20.27
N PHE A 81 -1.18 1.06 21.23
CA PHE A 81 -2.22 0.05 21.01
C PHE A 81 -3.25 0.50 19.97
N ILE A 82 -3.74 1.75 20.05
CA ILE A 82 -4.71 2.27 19.06
C ILE A 82 -4.10 2.30 17.66
N ARG A 83 -2.84 2.73 17.52
CA ARG A 83 -2.14 2.71 16.23
C ARG A 83 -2.07 1.31 15.65
N LEU A 84 -1.71 0.32 16.47
CA LEU A 84 -1.63 -1.09 16.06
C LEU A 84 -3.01 -1.65 15.71
N TRP A 85 -4.03 -1.32 16.50
CA TRP A 85 -5.41 -1.72 16.25
C TRP A 85 -5.92 -1.22 14.88
N VAL A 86 -5.73 0.07 14.59
CA VAL A 86 -6.11 0.66 13.30
C VAL A 86 -5.33 0.04 12.15
N GLU A 87 -4.04 -0.23 12.36
CA GLU A 87 -3.21 -0.90 11.35
C GLU A 87 -3.76 -2.27 10.99
N CYS A 88 -4.05 -3.09 12.01
CA CYS A 88 -4.51 -4.47 11.85
C CYS A 88 -5.95 -4.54 11.31
N MET A 89 -6.86 -3.71 11.82
CA MET A 89 -8.29 -3.80 11.49
C MET A 89 -8.69 -3.04 10.22
N ILE A 90 -7.95 -2.00 9.83
CA ILE A 90 -8.34 -1.12 8.73
C ILE A 90 -7.25 -1.11 7.65
N VAL A 91 -6.04 -0.66 7.98
CA VAL A 91 -5.02 -0.36 6.96
C VAL A 91 -4.61 -1.60 6.18
N ARG A 92 -4.25 -2.68 6.87
CA ARG A 92 -3.81 -3.94 6.25
C ARG A 92 -4.91 -4.60 5.41
N PRO A 93 -6.14 -4.84 5.93
CA PRO A 93 -7.18 -5.46 5.12
C PRO A 93 -7.62 -4.59 3.94
N CYS A 94 -7.71 -3.26 4.09
CA CYS A 94 -8.05 -2.38 2.97
C CYS A 94 -6.98 -2.42 1.88
N SER A 95 -5.68 -2.36 2.23
CA SER A 95 -4.59 -2.45 1.25
C SER A 95 -4.65 -3.76 0.46
N GLN A 96 -4.86 -4.89 1.14
CA GLN A 96 -4.98 -6.19 0.49
C GLN A 96 -6.23 -6.29 -0.40
N ALA A 97 -7.35 -5.73 0.03
CA ALA A 97 -8.58 -5.70 -0.75
C ALA A 97 -8.39 -4.92 -2.07
N ILE A 98 -7.73 -3.76 -2.03
CA ILE A 98 -7.44 -2.96 -3.23
C ILE A 98 -6.57 -3.75 -4.21
N VAL A 99 -5.51 -4.40 -3.73
CA VAL A 99 -4.62 -5.22 -4.58
C VAL A 99 -5.37 -6.41 -5.19
N ALA A 100 -6.20 -7.11 -4.41
CA ALA A 100 -7.00 -8.24 -4.89
C ALA A 100 -8.04 -7.83 -5.93
N LEU A 101 -8.75 -6.71 -5.72
CA LEU A 101 -9.69 -6.16 -6.68
C LEU A 101 -9.00 -5.74 -7.98
N THR A 102 -7.86 -5.06 -7.85
CA THR A 102 -7.03 -4.67 -9.00
C THR A 102 -6.64 -5.91 -9.81
N PHE A 103 -6.11 -6.93 -9.15
CA PHE A 103 -5.76 -8.19 -9.80
C PHE A 103 -6.94 -8.83 -10.54
N ALA A 104 -8.12 -8.90 -9.90
CA ALA A 104 -9.33 -9.45 -10.52
C ALA A 104 -9.75 -8.68 -11.78
N VAL A 105 -9.72 -7.34 -11.75
CA VAL A 105 -10.02 -6.50 -12.93
C VAL A 105 -9.06 -6.81 -14.08
N TYR A 106 -7.75 -6.82 -13.81
CA TYR A 106 -6.74 -7.02 -14.85
C TYR A 106 -6.77 -8.43 -15.44
N VAL A 107 -7.10 -9.46 -14.65
CA VAL A 107 -7.23 -10.84 -15.14
C VAL A 107 -8.51 -11.05 -15.95
N LEU A 108 -9.60 -10.38 -15.60
CA LEU A 108 -10.88 -10.51 -16.32
C LEU A 108 -10.94 -9.66 -17.60
N LYS A 109 -10.15 -8.60 -17.70
CA LYS A 109 -10.14 -7.67 -18.86
C LYS A 109 -9.96 -8.37 -20.22
N PRO A 110 -9.09 -9.39 -20.39
CA PRO A 110 -8.94 -10.11 -21.66
C PRO A 110 -10.16 -10.98 -22.03
N PHE A 111 -10.92 -11.46 -21.05
CA PHE A 111 -12.10 -12.30 -21.29
C PHE A 111 -13.35 -11.48 -21.65
N TYR A 112 -13.35 -10.19 -21.30
CA TYR A 112 -14.42 -9.23 -21.56
C TYR A 112 -13.83 -7.96 -22.22
N PRO A 113 -13.43 -8.04 -23.51
CA PRO A 113 -12.76 -6.92 -24.18
C PRO A 113 -13.70 -5.73 -24.44
N ASP A 114 -14.95 -5.99 -24.82
CA ASP A 114 -15.93 -4.97 -25.23
C ASP A 114 -16.93 -4.58 -24.14
N CYS A 115 -16.91 -5.25 -22.99
CA CYS A 115 -17.84 -5.00 -21.89
C CYS A 115 -17.13 -4.95 -20.55
N GLU A 116 -17.73 -4.26 -19.58
CA GLU A 116 -17.25 -4.30 -18.20
C GLU A 116 -17.49 -5.71 -17.63
N PRO A 117 -16.48 -6.30 -16.97
CA PRO A 117 -16.64 -7.62 -16.39
C PRO A 117 -17.75 -7.59 -15.33
N PRO A 118 -18.62 -8.63 -15.26
CA PRO A 118 -19.74 -8.63 -14.32
C PRO A 118 -19.27 -8.53 -12.87
N ASP A 119 -19.92 -7.65 -12.08
CA ASP A 119 -19.58 -7.38 -10.67
C ASP A 119 -19.48 -8.63 -9.81
N SER A 120 -20.32 -9.63 -10.10
CA SER A 120 -20.33 -10.92 -9.39
C SER A 120 -19.03 -11.69 -9.57
N ALA A 121 -18.51 -11.79 -10.79
CA ALA A 121 -17.27 -12.50 -11.09
C ALA A 121 -16.05 -11.79 -10.48
N LEU A 122 -16.04 -10.46 -10.53
CA LEU A 122 -14.99 -9.64 -9.95
C LEU A 122 -14.93 -9.77 -8.43
N ARG A 123 -16.09 -9.69 -7.76
CA ARG A 123 -16.19 -9.87 -6.30
C ARG A 123 -15.83 -11.29 -5.87
N MET A 124 -16.27 -12.31 -6.61
CA MET A 124 -15.93 -13.71 -6.31
C MET A 124 -14.43 -13.98 -6.41
N LEU A 125 -13.77 -13.50 -7.48
CA LEU A 125 -12.32 -13.64 -7.62
C LEU A 125 -11.56 -12.87 -6.54
N ALA A 126 -11.97 -11.64 -6.23
CA ALA A 126 -11.36 -10.86 -5.16
C ALA A 126 -11.50 -11.55 -3.79
N VAL A 127 -12.68 -12.12 -3.48
CA VAL A 127 -12.90 -12.88 -2.24
C VAL A 127 -12.01 -14.13 -2.19
N VAL A 128 -11.88 -14.88 -3.28
CA VAL A 128 -10.99 -16.06 -3.33
C VAL A 128 -9.52 -15.66 -3.09
N CYS A 129 -9.05 -14.57 -3.71
CA CYS A 129 -7.71 -14.04 -3.49
C CYS A 129 -7.48 -13.61 -2.03
N ILE A 130 -8.43 -12.89 -1.43
CA ILE A 130 -8.35 -12.44 -0.04
C ILE A 130 -8.39 -13.63 0.92
N CYS A 131 -9.28 -14.62 0.70
CA CYS A 131 -9.37 -15.82 1.54
C CYS A 131 -8.08 -16.66 1.50
N LYS A 132 -7.45 -16.79 0.32
CA LYS A 132 -6.16 -17.47 0.18
C LYS A 132 -5.04 -16.73 0.90
N TYR A 133 -5.02 -15.41 0.82
CA TYR A 133 -4.02 -14.57 1.49
C TYR A 133 -4.18 -14.57 3.02
N PHE A 134 -5.41 -14.51 3.51
CA PHE A 134 -5.70 -14.58 4.95
C PHE A 134 -5.29 -15.93 5.56
N ASN A 135 -5.53 -17.02 4.84
CA ASN A 135 -5.09 -18.36 5.27
C ASN A 135 -3.55 -18.47 5.31
N PHE A 136 -2.87 -17.86 4.33
CA PHE A 136 -1.39 -17.79 4.31
C PHE A 136 -0.82 -16.97 5.48
N ILE A 137 -1.45 -15.86 5.87
CA ILE A 137 -1.04 -15.07 7.04
C ILE A 137 -1.23 -15.87 8.34
N ILE A 138 -2.35 -16.57 8.50
CA ILE A 138 -2.59 -17.43 9.67
C ILE A 138 -1.54 -18.54 9.76
N PHE A 139 -1.16 -19.14 8.63
CA PHE A 139 -0.12 -20.16 8.58
C PHE A 139 1.26 -19.62 9.02
N ILE A 140 1.59 -18.38 8.68
CA ILE A 140 2.85 -17.73 9.11
C ILE A 140 2.83 -17.35 10.59
N ILE A 141 1.67 -16.98 11.16
CA ILE A 141 1.54 -16.66 12.59
C ILE A 141 1.56 -17.93 13.47
N LEU A 142 1.22 -19.09 12.90
CA LEU A 142 1.19 -20.39 13.58
C LEU A 142 2.51 -21.18 13.47
N ILE A 143 3.53 -20.65 12.79
CA ILE A 143 4.92 -21.18 12.72
C ILE A 143 5.83 -20.30 13.55
#